data_AF-A0A6G6GP85-F1
#
_entry.id   AF-A0A6G6GP85-F1
#
_cell.length_a   1.000
_cell.length_b   1.000
_cell.length_c   1.000
_cell.angle_alpha   90.00
_cell.angle_beta   90.00
_cell.angle_gamma   90.00
#
_symmetry.space_group_name_H-M   'P 1'
#
loop_
_entity.id
_entity.type
_entity.pdbx_description
1 polymer ?
#
loop_
_entity_poly.entity_id
_entity_poly.type
_entity_poly.pdbx_seq_one_letter_code
_entity_poly.pdbx_strand_id
1 'polypeptide(L)'
;MKNFHLIVAVCLALFCSLSVTAQTKKTDVNTDVDIVKVYEQVVKEGYPTLEIYKELAMAQYFRSNYKEAKKWFEKWFDLEMPKDAAAKHRYKQTLRALKVSAKNNKYLAVATAARN
;
A
#
# COMPACT_ATOMS: atom_id res chain seq x y z
N MET A 1 -2.54 3.89 -68.80
CA MET A 1 -1.52 4.19 -67.76
C MET A 1 -2.11 4.84 -66.50
N LYS A 2 -3.16 5.68 -66.57
CA LYS A 2 -3.79 6.30 -65.37
C LYS A 2 -4.51 5.32 -64.42
N ASN A 3 -5.00 4.22 -64.97
CA ASN A 3 -5.65 3.10 -64.28
C ASN A 3 -4.67 2.16 -63.54
N PHE A 4 -3.39 2.14 -63.95
CA PHE A 4 -2.35 1.35 -63.27
C PHE A 4 -1.96 1.96 -61.91
N HIS A 5 -1.85 3.29 -61.86
CA HIS A 5 -1.63 4.02 -60.61
C HIS A 5 -2.79 3.85 -59.61
N LEU A 6 -4.02 3.71 -60.12
CA LEU A 6 -5.22 3.52 -59.31
C LEU A 6 -5.27 2.12 -58.66
N ILE A 7 -4.76 1.08 -59.36
CA ILE A 7 -4.67 -0.30 -58.84
C ILE A 7 -3.52 -0.43 -57.81
N VAL A 8 -2.39 0.22 -58.05
CA VAL A 8 -1.25 0.23 -57.10
C VAL A 8 -1.61 0.93 -55.78
N ALA A 9 -2.41 1.99 -55.83
CA ALA A 9 -2.88 2.70 -54.63
C ALA A 9 -3.85 1.87 -53.76
N VAL A 10 -4.68 1.02 -54.38
CA VAL A 10 -5.62 0.14 -53.67
C VAL A 10 -4.90 -1.06 -53.02
N CYS A 11 -3.87 -1.60 -53.67
CA CYS A 11 -3.07 -2.68 -53.11
C CYS A 11 -2.21 -2.25 -51.91
N LEU A 12 -1.74 -1.00 -51.89
CA LEU A 12 -0.94 -0.45 -50.78
C LEU A 12 -1.78 -0.18 -49.52
N ALA A 13 -3.09 0.07 -49.67
CA ALA A 13 -4.01 0.29 -48.56
C ALA A 13 -4.44 -1.00 -47.84
N LEU A 14 -4.32 -2.17 -48.47
CA LEU A 14 -4.73 -3.46 -47.89
C LEU A 14 -3.62 -4.16 -47.09
N PHE A 15 -2.38 -3.67 -47.15
CA PHE A 15 -1.23 -4.26 -46.42
C PHE A 15 -1.01 -3.67 -45.01
N CYS A 16 -1.81 -2.69 -44.58
CA CYS A 16 -1.57 -1.93 -43.35
C CYS A 16 -2.31 -2.43 -42.09
N SER A 17 -2.94 -3.61 -42.12
CA SER A 17 -3.82 -4.05 -41.00
C SER A 17 -3.50 -5.43 -40.46
N LEU A 18 -2.23 -5.83 -40.40
CA LEU A 18 -1.79 -7.06 -39.74
C LEU A 18 -0.62 -6.79 -38.79
N SER A 19 -0.83 -5.90 -37.82
CA SER A 19 -0.03 -5.89 -36.59
C SER A 19 -0.78 -6.71 -35.54
N VAL A 20 -0.66 -8.04 -35.60
CA VAL A 20 -1.00 -8.89 -34.46
C VAL A 20 0.01 -8.55 -33.37
N THR A 21 -0.40 -7.72 -32.41
CA THR A 21 0.31 -7.60 -31.15
C THR A 21 0.09 -8.92 -30.42
N ALA A 22 1.08 -9.82 -30.50
CA ALA A 22 1.16 -10.95 -29.58
C ALA A 22 1.32 -10.35 -28.17
N GLN A 23 0.19 -10.15 -27.49
CA GLN A 23 0.15 -9.70 -26.11
C GLN A 23 0.67 -10.84 -25.25
N THR A 24 1.99 -10.95 -25.19
CA THR A 24 2.68 -11.79 -24.22
C THR A 24 2.29 -11.24 -22.86
N LYS A 25 1.37 -11.92 -22.19
CA LYS A 25 1.01 -11.65 -20.80
C LYS A 25 2.26 -11.97 -19.98
N LYS A 26 3.17 -11.00 -19.86
CA LYS A 26 4.28 -11.06 -18.91
C LYS A 26 3.63 -11.14 -17.54
N THR A 27 3.50 -12.34 -16.99
CA THR A 27 3.29 -12.53 -15.55
C THR A 27 4.53 -11.97 -14.87
N ASP A 28 4.44 -10.71 -14.51
CA ASP A 28 5.40 -10.11 -13.60
C ASP A 28 5.17 -10.75 -12.23
N VAL A 29 6.00 -11.75 -11.93
CA VAL A 29 6.01 -12.49 -10.66
C VAL A 29 6.42 -11.60 -9.47
N ASN A 30 6.76 -10.32 -9.73
CA ASN A 30 7.25 -9.38 -8.75
C ASN A 30 6.38 -8.10 -8.63
N THR A 31 5.22 -8.01 -9.28
CA THR A 31 4.47 -6.73 -9.31
C THR A 31 3.90 -6.33 -7.94
N ASP A 32 3.52 -7.28 -7.09
CA ASP A 32 2.80 -6.95 -5.86
C ASP A 32 3.04 -8.01 -4.78
N VAL A 33 4.23 -8.03 -4.19
CA VAL A 33 4.40 -8.72 -2.90
C VAL A 33 3.54 -7.99 -1.88
N ASP A 34 2.40 -8.59 -1.50
CA ASP A 34 1.55 -8.03 -0.46
C ASP A 34 2.24 -8.23 0.90
N ILE A 35 3.02 -7.22 1.30
CA ILE A 35 3.75 -7.17 2.57
C ILE A 35 2.83 -7.50 3.75
N VAL A 36 1.55 -7.09 3.68
CA VAL A 36 0.58 -7.41 4.72
C VAL A 36 0.43 -8.92 4.86
N LYS A 37 0.26 -9.67 3.77
CA LYS A 37 0.10 -11.12 3.83
C LYS A 37 1.35 -11.80 4.39
N VAL A 38 2.52 -11.39 3.92
CA VAL A 38 3.80 -11.96 4.35
C VAL A 38 4.01 -11.72 5.84
N TYR A 39 3.83 -10.48 6.31
CA TYR A 39 4.08 -10.13 7.70
C TYR A 39 2.99 -10.64 8.65
N GLU A 40 1.73 -10.72 8.22
CA GLU A 40 0.70 -11.41 9.00
C GLU A 40 1.01 -12.89 9.18
N GLN A 41 1.61 -13.54 8.17
CA GLN A 41 2.05 -14.93 8.28
C GLN A 41 3.17 -15.08 9.32
N VAL A 42 4.18 -14.21 9.31
CA VAL A 42 5.26 -14.23 10.31
C VAL A 42 4.72 -14.01 11.74
N VAL A 43 3.74 -13.13 11.90
CA VAL A 43 3.04 -12.94 13.19
C VAL A 43 2.32 -14.23 13.62
N LYS A 44 1.64 -14.92 12.69
CA LYS A 44 0.96 -16.19 12.97
C LYS A 44 1.92 -17.32 13.34
N GLU A 45 3.11 -17.33 12.74
CA GLU A 45 4.18 -18.28 13.04
C GLU A 45 4.85 -18.01 14.40
N GLY A 46 4.52 -16.90 15.05
CA GLY A 46 4.98 -16.59 16.41
C GLY A 46 6.31 -15.84 16.47
N TYR A 47 6.78 -15.29 15.35
CA TYR A 47 8.05 -14.55 15.26
C TYR A 47 7.88 -13.05 14.95
N PRO A 48 6.93 -12.31 15.58
CA PRO A 48 6.79 -10.90 15.30
C PRO A 48 7.97 -10.10 15.84
N THR A 49 8.46 -9.16 15.04
CA THR A 49 9.42 -8.15 15.48
C THR A 49 8.75 -6.79 15.60
N LEU A 50 9.42 -5.85 16.27
CA LEU A 50 8.99 -4.46 16.35
C LEU A 50 8.74 -3.88 14.95
N GLU A 51 9.67 -4.11 14.02
CA GLU A 51 9.59 -3.60 12.64
C GLU A 51 8.42 -4.22 11.88
N ILE A 52 8.13 -5.52 12.07
CA ILE A 52 6.97 -6.17 11.46
C ILE A 52 5.66 -5.50 11.86
N TYR A 53 5.47 -5.18 13.14
CA TYR A 53 4.25 -4.49 13.58
C TYR A 53 4.16 -3.06 13.04
N LYS A 54 5.29 -2.34 12.97
CA LYS A 54 5.37 -1.01 12.37
C LYS A 54 4.97 -1.04 10.89
N GLU A 55 5.54 -1.95 10.11
CA GLU A 55 5.25 -2.08 8.68
C GLU A 55 3.80 -2.52 8.44
N LEU A 56 3.27 -3.46 9.23
CA LEU A 56 1.84 -3.84 9.17
C LEU A 56 0.92 -2.65 9.46
N ALA A 57 1.23 -1.85 10.48
CA ALA A 57 0.46 -0.66 10.81
C ALA A 57 0.48 0.38 9.67
N MET A 58 1.66 0.65 9.11
CA MET A 58 1.83 1.57 7.98
C MET A 58 1.11 1.07 6.73
N ALA A 59 1.31 -0.18 6.34
CA ALA A 59 0.69 -0.76 5.16
C ALA A 59 -0.84 -0.73 5.24
N GLN A 60 -1.42 -1.12 6.38
CA GLN A 60 -2.88 -1.06 6.58
C GLN A 60 -3.40 0.39 6.62
N TYR A 61 -2.63 1.32 7.20
CA TYR A 61 -2.96 2.75 7.19
C TYR A 61 -3.02 3.31 5.76
N PHE A 62 -2.02 3.05 4.93
CA PHE A 62 -1.98 3.52 3.54
C PHE A 62 -3.03 2.85 2.66
N ARG A 63 -3.42 1.61 2.98
CA ARG A 63 -4.57 0.92 2.36
C ARG A 63 -5.94 1.43 2.85
N SER A 64 -5.98 2.44 3.73
CA SER A 64 -7.19 2.94 4.38
C SER A 64 -7.96 1.87 5.18
N ASN A 65 -7.33 0.75 5.51
CA ASN A 65 -7.90 -0.27 6.38
C ASN A 65 -7.64 0.11 7.84
N TYR A 66 -8.32 1.16 8.29
CA TYR A 66 -8.06 1.76 9.60
C TYR A 66 -8.34 0.82 10.78
N LYS A 67 -9.22 -0.17 10.61
CA LYS A 67 -9.52 -1.18 11.64
C LYS A 67 -8.28 -2.04 11.93
N GLU A 68 -7.67 -2.60 10.90
CA GLU A 68 -6.43 -3.38 11.07
C GLU A 68 -5.25 -2.47 11.41
N ALA A 69 -5.17 -1.28 10.82
CA ALA A 69 -4.12 -0.32 11.16
C ALA A 69 -4.10 -0.03 12.67
N LYS A 70 -5.26 0.24 13.29
CA LYS A 70 -5.37 0.48 14.74
C LYS A 70 -4.80 -0.70 15.53
N LYS A 71 -5.19 -1.92 15.19
CA LYS A 71 -4.71 -3.15 15.86
C LYS A 71 -3.17 -3.26 15.79
N TRP A 72 -2.58 -3.06 14.62
CA TRP A 72 -1.13 -3.17 14.46
C TRP A 72 -0.37 -2.01 15.09
N PHE A 73 -0.92 -0.79 15.05
CA PHE A 73 -0.37 0.35 15.80
C PHE A 73 -0.30 0.07 17.30
N GLU A 74 -1.36 -0.48 17.88
CA GLU A 74 -1.41 -0.79 19.31
C GLU A 74 -0.42 -1.89 19.68
N LYS A 75 -0.28 -2.93 18.84
CA LYS A 75 0.75 -3.97 19.01
C LYS A 75 2.17 -3.40 18.93
N TRP A 76 2.44 -2.53 17.96
CA TRP A 76 3.73 -1.85 17.85
C TRP A 76 4.00 -0.97 19.09
N PHE A 77 3.03 -0.15 19.48
CA PHE A 77 3.20 0.80 20.58
C PHE A 77 3.25 0.14 21.96
N ASP A 78 2.68 -1.06 22.12
CA ASP A 78 2.86 -1.85 23.33
C ASP A 78 4.31 -2.36 23.49
N LEU A 79 5.05 -2.57 22.39
CA LEU A 79 6.48 -2.92 22.46
C LEU A 79 7.37 -1.69 22.61
N GLU A 80 7.05 -0.60 21.92
CA GLU A 80 7.80 0.65 22.01
C GLU A 80 6.85 1.84 21.93
N MET A 81 6.79 2.62 23.02
CA MET A 81 6.01 3.86 23.04
C MET A 81 6.37 4.76 21.84
N PRO A 82 5.38 5.37 21.16
CA PRO A 82 5.64 6.16 19.97
C PRO A 82 6.54 7.35 20.31
N LYS A 83 7.75 7.34 19.76
CA LYS A 83 8.73 8.43 19.89
C LYS A 83 8.52 9.49 18.80
N ASP A 84 8.20 9.03 17.58
CA ASP A 84 8.00 9.89 16.42
C ASP A 84 6.60 10.54 16.39
N ALA A 85 6.58 11.81 16.01
CA ALA A 85 5.35 12.59 15.85
C ALA A 85 4.50 12.10 14.66
N ALA A 86 5.13 11.63 13.57
CA ALA A 86 4.37 11.15 12.41
C ALA A 86 3.62 9.84 12.72
N ALA A 87 4.24 8.93 13.46
CA ALA A 87 3.57 7.73 13.98
C ALA A 87 2.34 8.08 14.85
N LYS A 88 2.47 9.01 15.80
CA LYS A 88 1.35 9.50 16.61
C LYS A 88 0.26 10.14 15.76
N HIS A 89 0.63 10.93 14.76
CA HIS A 89 -0.31 11.59 13.88
C HIS A 89 -1.14 10.58 13.07
N ARG A 90 -0.49 9.59 12.43
CA ARG A 90 -1.17 8.53 11.66
C ARG A 90 -2.08 7.68 12.54
N TYR A 91 -1.66 7.36 13.76
CA TYR A 91 -2.53 6.66 14.71
C TYR A 91 -3.74 7.51 15.11
N LYS A 92 -3.55 8.81 15.40
CA LYS A 92 -4.67 9.74 15.67
C LYS A 92 -5.63 9.83 14.48
N GLN A 93 -5.14 9.89 13.24
CA GLN A 93 -5.97 9.85 12.03
C GLN A 93 -6.75 8.54 11.92
N THR A 94 -6.11 7.42 12.21
CA THR A 94 -6.75 6.09 12.26
C THR A 94 -7.91 6.06 13.25
N LEU A 95 -7.72 6.58 14.47
CA LEU A 95 -8.78 6.68 15.47
C LEU A 95 -9.94 7.58 15.00
N ARG A 96 -9.62 8.73 14.39
CA ARG A 96 -10.62 9.66 13.83
C ARG A 96 -11.47 8.99 12.75
N ALA A 97 -10.84 8.25 11.83
CA ALA A 97 -11.55 7.53 10.77
C ALA A 97 -12.51 6.47 11.32
N LEU A 98 -12.13 5.83 12.44
CA LEU A 98 -12.96 4.87 13.16
C LEU A 98 -13.97 5.50 14.13
N LYS A 99 -14.02 6.83 14.23
CA LYS A 99 -14.82 7.56 15.24
C LYS A 99 -14.53 7.14 16.69
N VAL A 100 -13.31 6.66 16.95
CA VAL A 100 -12.84 6.30 18.29
C VAL A 100 -12.22 7.54 18.93
N SER A 101 -12.58 7.82 20.17
CA SER A 101 -12.03 8.95 20.90
C SER A 101 -10.51 8.80 21.09
N ALA A 102 -9.76 9.82 20.69
CA ALA A 102 -8.34 9.94 20.99
C ALA A 102 -8.09 10.55 22.38
N LYS A 103 -9.13 11.05 23.05
CA LYS A 103 -9.04 11.66 24.38
C LYS A 103 -8.63 10.59 25.39
N ASN A 104 -7.57 10.87 26.16
CA ASN A 104 -6.99 9.95 27.16
C ASN A 104 -6.42 8.64 26.58
N ASN A 105 -6.15 8.57 25.29
CA ASN A 105 -5.48 7.41 24.72
C ASN A 105 -4.03 7.35 25.22
N LYS A 106 -3.63 6.22 25.82
CA LYS A 106 -2.32 6.04 26.47
C LYS A 106 -1.12 6.31 25.54
N TYR A 107 -1.27 6.12 24.24
CA TYR A 107 -0.21 6.35 23.23
C TYR A 107 -0.17 7.80 22.73
N LEU A 108 -1.27 8.55 22.90
CA LEU A 108 -1.43 9.94 22.46
C LEU A 108 -1.40 10.95 23.60
N ALA A 109 -1.27 10.48 24.85
CA ALA A 109 -1.07 11.34 26.00
C ALA A 109 0.08 12.29 25.73
N VAL A 110 -0.14 13.58 26.01
CA VAL A 110 0.87 14.61 25.78
C VAL A 110 2.05 14.30 26.69
N ALA A 111 3.25 14.22 26.12
CA ALA A 111 4.47 14.28 26.91
C ALA A 111 4.60 15.71 27.46
N THR A 112 3.84 16.05 28.51
CA THR A 112 4.03 17.28 29.29
C THR A 112 5.13 17.09 30.33
N ALA A 113 6.28 16.56 29.91
CA ALA A 113 7.47 16.45 30.72
C ALA A 113 8.68 16.73 29.81
N ALA A 114 9.54 17.66 30.25
CA ALA A 114 10.72 18.19 29.56
C ALA A 114 10.50 19.40 28.62
N ARG A 115 9.98 20.51 29.16
CA ARG A 115 10.48 21.86 28.84
C ARG A 115 10.41 22.74 30.10
N ASN A 116 11.25 22.43 31.08
CA ASN A 116 11.67 23.37 32.12
C ASN A 116 13.19 23.39 32.10
#